data_AF-A0A8S3DH81-F1
#
_entry.id   AF-A0A8S3DH81-F1
#
_cell.length_a   1.000
_cell.length_b   1.000
_cell.length_c   1.000
_cell.angle_alpha   90.00
_cell.angle_beta   90.00
_cell.angle_gamma   90.00
#
_symmetry.space_group_name_H-M   'P 1'
#
loop_
_entity.id
_entity.type
_entity.pdbx_description
1 polymer ?
#
loop_
_entity_poly.entity_id
_entity_poly.type
_entity_poly.pdbx_seq_one_letter_code
_entity_poly.pdbx_strand_id
1 'polypeptide(L)'
;MHVNEGSTLSAIRVNLKTIEEVRILIKLGKINVGSMIHPVKPYHLPIRINKCLKCLRHDHATKSCSRPRLCRRCAEEHSLEHGCPNHEKRINCGGDHISGHSVCPVVQEKRHALVEQSMRQRSELLIQTERQQHQYHCQGSDYSALLNDNQSYSSTVTPRQTAECSQRSYAQVAFDQRERSSPENIEYALSSFLNKMERRLDEFSSHMSSQ
;
A
#
# COMPACT_ATOMS: atom_id res chain seq x y z
N MET A 1 -0.32 5.74 23.14
CA MET A 1 -1.77 5.63 23.43
C MET A 1 -1.90 5.54 24.94
N HIS A 2 -2.45 6.57 25.60
CA HIS A 2 -2.81 6.46 27.01
C HIS A 2 -4.05 5.56 27.10
N VAL A 3 -3.88 4.38 27.70
CA VAL A 3 -4.98 3.45 27.97
C VAL A 3 -5.43 3.71 29.40
N ASN A 4 -6.64 4.23 29.57
CA ASN A 4 -7.24 4.39 30.90
C ASN A 4 -7.48 3.01 31.51
N GLU A 5 -6.97 2.81 32.73
CA GLU A 5 -7.19 1.60 33.53
C GLU A 5 -8.69 1.40 33.74
N GLY A 6 -9.25 0.31 33.18
CA GLY A 6 -10.67 -0.04 33.29
C GLY A 6 -11.41 -0.23 31.95
N SER A 7 -10.78 0.05 30.80
CA SER A 7 -11.41 -0.16 29.49
C SER A 7 -11.19 -1.59 29.00
N THR A 8 -12.22 -2.44 28.98
CA THR A 8 -12.16 -3.76 28.33
C THR A 8 -12.01 -3.57 26.82
N LEU A 9 -10.89 -4.01 26.24
CA LEU A 9 -10.66 -3.95 24.79
C LEU A 9 -11.60 -4.94 24.09
N SER A 10 -12.66 -4.42 23.46
CA SER A 10 -13.68 -5.25 22.78
C SER A 10 -13.20 -5.86 21.46
N ALA A 11 -12.24 -5.21 20.80
CA ALA A 11 -11.64 -5.69 19.56
C ALA A 11 -10.19 -5.22 19.43
N ILE A 12 -9.31 -6.12 18.97
CA ILE A 12 -7.89 -5.86 18.76
C ILE A 12 -7.60 -6.01 17.27
N ARG A 13 -6.97 -4.98 16.68
CA ARG A 13 -6.48 -5.05 15.30
C ARG A 13 -4.98 -5.30 15.33
N VAL A 14 -4.56 -6.40 14.73
CA VAL A 14 -3.14 -6.76 14.59
C VAL A 14 -2.71 -6.50 13.15
N ASN A 15 -1.63 -5.74 12.96
CA ASN A 15 -0.99 -5.59 11.67
C ASN A 15 0.18 -6.59 11.61
N LEU A 16 0.12 -7.54 10.69
CA LEU A 16 1.16 -8.53 10.47
C LEU A 16 2.02 -8.15 9.26
N LYS A 17 3.26 -8.63 9.22
CA LYS A 17 4.21 -8.30 8.15
C LYS A 17 4.00 -9.17 6.92
N THR A 18 3.65 -10.45 7.11
CA THR A 18 3.55 -11.42 6.03
C THR A 18 2.14 -11.98 5.88
N ILE A 19 1.78 -12.37 4.66
CA ILE A 19 0.47 -12.97 4.38
C ILE A 19 0.34 -14.38 5.00
N GLU A 20 1.45 -15.10 5.18
CA GLU A 20 1.44 -16.43 5.78
C GLU A 20 1.11 -16.37 7.28
N GLU A 21 1.67 -15.41 8.01
CA GLU A 21 1.29 -15.15 9.40
C GLU A 21 -0.21 -14.88 9.52
N VAL A 22 -0.78 -14.12 8.58
CA VAL A 22 -2.22 -13.83 8.56
C VAL A 22 -3.03 -15.10 8.36
N ARG A 23 -2.63 -15.96 7.41
CA ARG A 23 -3.31 -17.24 7.15
C ARG A 23 -3.22 -18.18 8.35
N ILE A 24 -2.06 -18.26 9.00
CA ILE A 24 -1.87 -19.07 10.20
C ILE A 24 -2.80 -18.61 11.31
N LEU A 25 -2.86 -17.30 11.61
CA LEU A 25 -3.75 -16.77 12.65
C LEU A 25 -5.23 -16.98 12.34
N ILE A 26 -5.64 -16.79 11.08
CA ILE A 26 -7.02 -17.06 10.66
C ILE A 26 -7.35 -18.55 10.81
N LYS A 27 -6.41 -19.45 10.47
CA LYS A 27 -6.58 -20.91 10.61
C LYS A 27 -6.65 -21.36 12.07
N LEU A 28 -5.88 -20.72 12.97
CA LEU A 28 -5.94 -20.97 14.40
C LEU A 28 -7.31 -20.55 14.99
N GLY A 29 -7.91 -19.49 14.45
CA GLY A 29 -9.27 -19.05 14.77
C GLY A 29 -9.47 -18.43 16.15
N LYS A 30 -8.53 -18.63 17.09
CA LYS A 30 -8.50 -18.03 18.42
C LYS A 30 -7.05 -17.71 18.82
N ILE A 31 -6.87 -16.60 19.52
CA ILE A 31 -5.58 -16.18 20.08
C ILE A 31 -5.73 -15.78 21.54
N ASN A 32 -4.68 -15.99 22.32
CA ASN A 32 -4.62 -15.53 23.70
C ASN A 32 -3.90 -14.19 23.74
N VAL A 33 -4.55 -13.17 24.31
CA VAL A 33 -3.95 -11.86 24.56
C VAL A 33 -4.09 -11.57 26.04
N GLY A 34 -2.98 -11.62 26.77
CA GLY A 34 -3.00 -11.65 28.24
C GLY A 34 -3.75 -12.88 28.74
N SER A 35 -4.72 -12.67 29.64
CA SER A 35 -5.56 -13.74 30.21
C SER A 35 -6.87 -13.97 29.44
N MET A 36 -7.04 -13.36 28.26
CA MET A 36 -8.28 -13.40 27.48
C MET A 36 -8.10 -14.14 26.16
N ILE A 37 -9.11 -14.95 25.81
CA ILE A 37 -9.19 -15.64 24.52
C ILE A 37 -10.02 -14.80 23.56
N HIS A 38 -9.42 -14.41 22.44
CA HIS A 38 -10.08 -13.62 21.40
C HIS A 38 -10.27 -14.45 20.12
N PRO A 39 -11.49 -14.49 19.55
CA PRO A 39 -11.70 -15.09 18.24
C PRO A 39 -11.05 -14.25 17.15
N VAL A 40 -10.29 -14.90 16.28
CA VAL A 40 -9.65 -14.26 15.13
C VAL A 40 -10.66 -14.22 13.98
N LYS A 41 -10.81 -13.04 13.38
CA LYS A 41 -11.60 -12.85 12.17
C LYS A 41 -10.78 -12.06 11.16
N PRO A 42 -10.90 -12.34 9.85
CA PRO A 42 -10.33 -11.49 8.82
C PRO A 42 -10.75 -10.03 9.03
N TYR A 43 -9.77 -9.13 9.02
CA TYR A 43 -10.07 -7.71 9.12
C TYR A 43 -10.54 -7.18 7.77
N HIS A 44 -11.76 -6.68 7.71
CA HIS A 44 -12.27 -5.97 6.54
C HIS A 44 -12.21 -4.48 6.80
N LEU A 45 -11.59 -3.70 5.90
CA LEU A 45 -11.64 -2.25 6.00
C LEU A 45 -13.10 -1.78 6.03
N PRO A 46 -13.45 -0.80 6.87
CA PRO A 46 -14.79 -0.25 6.97
C PRO A 46 -15.10 0.68 5.78
N ILE A 47 -14.98 0.17 4.55
CA ILE A 47 -15.45 0.88 3.37
C ILE A 47 -16.97 0.78 3.36
N ARG A 48 -17.60 1.95 3.39
CA ARG A 48 -19.04 2.10 3.24
C ARG A 48 -19.38 2.00 1.76
N ILE A 49 -20.14 0.96 1.40
CA ILE A 49 -20.66 0.82 0.04
C ILE A 49 -21.90 1.69 -0.05
N ASN A 50 -21.85 2.64 -0.99
CA ASN A 50 -22.98 3.50 -1.27
C ASN A 50 -24.14 2.65 -1.80
N LYS A 51 -25.30 2.80 -1.16
CA LYS A 51 -26.55 2.21 -1.61
C LYS A 51 -27.60 3.30 -1.70
N CYS A 52 -28.41 3.25 -2.74
CA CYS A 52 -29.55 4.13 -2.89
C CYS A 52 -30.52 3.89 -1.73
N LEU A 53 -30.93 4.95 -1.01
CA LEU A 53 -31.84 4.80 0.12
C LEU A 53 -33.31 4.61 -0.31
N LYS A 54 -33.62 4.82 -1.60
CA LYS A 54 -34.94 4.54 -2.20
C LYS A 54 -35.04 3.08 -2.63
N CYS A 55 -34.22 2.66 -3.60
CA CYS A 55 -34.32 1.32 -4.19
C CYS A 55 -33.30 0.29 -3.66
N LEU A 56 -32.44 0.67 -2.72
CA LEU A 56 -31.48 -0.22 -2.02
C LEU A 56 -30.38 -0.84 -2.90
N ARG A 57 -30.33 -0.51 -4.20
CA ARG A 57 -29.25 -0.91 -5.12
C ARG A 57 -27.98 -0.10 -4.92
N HIS A 58 -26.84 -0.69 -5.27
CA HIS A 58 -25.50 -0.13 -5.03
C HIS A 58 -24.97 0.75 -6.19
N ASP A 59 -25.79 1.08 -7.18
CA ASP A 59 -25.29 1.55 -8.48
C ASP A 59 -25.36 3.07 -8.67
N HIS A 60 -26.14 3.76 -7.82
CA HIS A 60 -26.37 5.19 -7.95
C HIS A 60 -26.68 5.83 -6.60
N ALA A 61 -26.53 7.16 -6.56
CA ALA A 61 -26.91 7.97 -5.41
C ALA A 61 -28.43 8.11 -5.31
N THR A 62 -28.95 8.29 -4.10
CA THR A 62 -30.40 8.46 -3.85
C THR A 62 -31.01 9.61 -4.66
N LYS A 63 -30.25 10.68 -4.93
CA LYS A 63 -30.71 11.87 -5.65
C LYS A 63 -31.03 11.59 -7.12
N SER A 64 -30.29 10.71 -7.78
CA SER A 64 -30.49 10.36 -9.20
C SER A 64 -31.46 9.17 -9.39
N CYS A 65 -32.12 8.73 -8.32
CA CYS A 65 -33.00 7.57 -8.37
C CYS A 65 -34.43 7.96 -8.75
N SER A 66 -34.90 7.40 -9.87
CA SER A 66 -36.28 7.47 -10.38
C SER A 66 -37.20 6.35 -9.87
N ARG A 67 -36.66 5.36 -9.15
CA ARG A 67 -37.42 4.20 -8.64
C ARG A 67 -38.20 4.52 -7.37
N PRO A 68 -39.30 3.79 -7.09
CA PRO A 68 -40.05 3.92 -5.84
C PRO A 68 -39.22 3.57 -4.60
N ARG A 69 -39.71 3.99 -3.43
CA ARG A 69 -39.07 3.69 -2.14
C ARG A 69 -39.44 2.27 -1.72
N LEU A 70 -38.43 1.44 -1.54
CA LEU A 70 -38.57 0.06 -1.10
C LEU A 70 -38.34 -0.07 0.41
N CYS A 71 -38.96 -1.07 1.02
CA CYS A 71 -38.72 -1.43 2.40
C CYS A 71 -37.30 -1.95 2.61
N ARG A 72 -36.62 -1.45 3.66
CA ARG A 72 -35.24 -1.84 3.98
C ARG A 72 -35.08 -3.30 4.41
N ARG A 73 -36.17 -3.94 4.86
CA ARG A 73 -36.20 -5.34 5.34
C ARG A 73 -36.46 -6.31 4.20
N CYS A 74 -37.59 -6.19 3.51
CA CYS A 74 -38.00 -7.14 2.47
C CYS A 74 -37.67 -6.70 1.03
N ALA A 75 -37.17 -5.47 0.83
CA ALA A 75 -36.90 -4.91 -0.49
C ALA A 75 -38.11 -4.86 -1.45
N GLU A 76 -39.32 -4.86 -0.90
CA GLU A 76 -40.58 -4.74 -1.64
C GLU A 76 -41.25 -3.38 -1.37
N GLU A 77 -42.19 -3.02 -2.23
CA GLU A 77 -42.97 -1.78 -2.12
C GLU A 77 -44.23 -2.03 -1.28
N HIS A 78 -44.31 -1.41 -0.11
CA HIS A 78 -45.47 -1.45 0.77
C HIS A 78 -45.46 -0.25 1.74
N SER A 79 -46.61 0.04 2.37
CA SER A 79 -46.68 1.07 3.42
C SER A 79 -45.79 0.70 4.60
N LEU A 80 -44.98 1.64 5.07
CA LEU A 80 -44.01 1.43 6.15
C LEU A 80 -44.58 1.78 7.54
N GLU A 81 -45.83 2.27 7.61
CA GLU A 81 -46.43 2.81 8.84
C GLU A 81 -46.72 1.72 9.89
N HIS A 82 -47.09 0.51 9.46
CA HIS A 82 -47.44 -0.61 10.35
C HIS A 82 -46.31 -1.66 10.46
N GLY A 83 -45.09 -1.29 10.07
CA GLY A 83 -43.96 -2.22 10.00
C GLY A 83 -43.95 -3.06 8.73
N CYS A 84 -43.04 -4.05 8.69
CA CYS A 84 -42.85 -4.91 7.53
C CYS A 84 -43.42 -6.30 7.81
N PRO A 85 -44.44 -6.76 7.06
CA PRO A 85 -45.03 -8.09 7.22
C PRO A 85 -44.22 -9.21 6.55
N ASN A 86 -43.26 -8.85 5.70
CA ASN A 86 -42.54 -9.79 4.83
C ASN A 86 -41.20 -10.21 5.44
N HIS A 87 -40.71 -11.37 5.00
CA HIS A 87 -39.39 -11.87 5.36
C HIS A 87 -38.26 -10.94 4.85
N GLU A 88 -37.12 -10.98 5.53
CA GLU A 88 -35.95 -10.22 5.09
C GLU A 88 -35.45 -10.73 3.74
N LYS A 89 -35.21 -9.81 2.81
CA LYS A 89 -34.77 -10.15 1.45
C LYS A 89 -33.86 -9.06 0.90
N ARG A 90 -32.84 -9.50 0.16
CA ARG A 90 -31.82 -8.62 -0.42
C ARG A 90 -31.96 -8.49 -1.92
N ILE A 91 -32.16 -7.27 -2.39
CA ILE A 91 -32.27 -6.96 -3.82
C ILE A 91 -30.98 -7.23 -4.62
N ASN A 92 -29.80 -7.14 -3.98
CA ASN A 92 -28.52 -7.22 -4.71
C ASN A 92 -27.97 -8.65 -4.82
N CYS A 93 -28.31 -9.56 -3.90
CA CYS A 93 -27.77 -10.92 -3.88
C CYS A 93 -28.84 -12.01 -3.68
N GLY A 94 -30.10 -11.66 -3.45
CA GLY A 94 -31.18 -12.60 -3.15
C GLY A 94 -31.14 -13.24 -1.76
N GLY A 95 -29.99 -13.21 -1.06
CA GLY A 95 -29.81 -13.89 0.23
C GLY A 95 -30.60 -13.37 1.44
N ASP A 96 -30.77 -14.26 2.42
CA ASP A 96 -31.46 -14.06 3.70
C ASP A 96 -30.57 -13.40 4.75
N HIS A 97 -30.24 -12.13 4.56
CA HIS A 97 -29.52 -11.35 5.56
C HIS A 97 -29.83 -9.85 5.42
N ILE A 98 -29.70 -9.09 6.51
CA ILE A 98 -29.98 -7.64 6.54
C ILE A 98 -29.20 -6.86 5.45
N SER A 99 -29.83 -5.83 4.87
CA SER A 99 -29.26 -4.92 3.88
C SER A 99 -28.02 -4.15 4.34
N GLY A 100 -26.85 -4.59 3.88
CA GLY A 100 -25.52 -4.06 4.23
C GLY A 100 -24.69 -4.97 5.15
N HIS A 101 -25.19 -6.16 5.49
CA HIS A 101 -24.43 -7.11 6.30
C HIS A 101 -23.11 -7.51 5.61
N SER A 102 -22.05 -7.65 6.41
CA SER A 102 -20.69 -7.99 5.94
C SER A 102 -20.60 -9.37 5.27
N VAL A 103 -21.60 -10.22 5.48
CA VAL A 103 -21.71 -11.58 4.90
C VAL A 103 -22.18 -11.55 3.43
N CYS A 104 -22.74 -10.43 2.95
CA CYS A 104 -23.26 -10.38 1.58
C CYS A 104 -22.12 -10.48 0.55
N PRO A 105 -22.13 -11.46 -0.37
CA PRO A 105 -21.04 -11.67 -1.32
C PRO A 105 -20.84 -10.46 -2.24
N VAL A 106 -21.93 -9.87 -2.74
CA VAL A 106 -21.90 -8.66 -3.60
C VAL A 106 -21.34 -7.44 -2.85
N VAL A 107 -21.55 -7.35 -1.53
CA VAL A 107 -20.94 -6.29 -0.71
C VAL A 107 -19.45 -6.57 -0.52
N GLN A 108 -19.07 -7.82 -0.27
CA GLN A 108 -17.66 -8.18 -0.10
C GLN A 108 -16.85 -7.91 -1.38
N GLU A 109 -17.38 -8.31 -2.54
CA GLU A 109 -16.73 -8.10 -3.84
C GLU A 109 -16.56 -6.60 -4.15
N LYS A 110 -17.64 -5.81 -4.06
CA LYS A 110 -17.56 -4.35 -4.27
C LYS A 110 -16.59 -3.70 -3.27
N ARG A 111 -16.55 -4.16 -2.02
CA ARG A 111 -15.59 -3.66 -1.03
C ARG A 111 -14.16 -3.98 -1.44
N HIS A 112 -13.89 -5.21 -1.89
CA HIS A 112 -12.56 -5.62 -2.33
C HIS A 112 -12.08 -4.79 -3.51
N ALA A 113 -12.92 -4.61 -4.52
CA ALA A 113 -12.62 -3.76 -5.69
C ALA A 113 -12.31 -2.30 -5.28
N LEU A 114 -13.06 -1.73 -4.35
CA LEU A 114 -12.80 -0.37 -3.84
C LEU A 114 -11.49 -0.27 -3.04
N VAL A 115 -11.16 -1.28 -2.24
CA VAL A 115 -9.85 -1.34 -1.55
C VAL A 115 -8.73 -1.35 -2.58
N GLU A 116 -8.82 -2.23 -3.57
CA GLU A 116 -7.80 -2.39 -4.61
C GLU A 116 -7.63 -1.11 -5.42
N GLN A 117 -8.73 -0.50 -5.87
CA GLN A 117 -8.69 0.78 -6.59
C GLN A 117 -8.05 1.88 -5.74
N SER A 118 -8.39 1.96 -4.44
CA SER A 118 -7.80 2.93 -3.52
C SER A 118 -6.29 2.73 -3.34
N MET A 119 -5.84 1.47 -3.25
CA MET A 119 -4.41 1.15 -3.19
C MET A 119 -3.68 1.57 -4.47
N ARG A 120 -4.26 1.28 -5.65
CA ARG A 120 -3.70 1.69 -6.94
C ARG A 120 -3.57 3.20 -7.06
N GLN A 121 -4.66 3.94 -6.81
CA GLN A 121 -4.66 5.41 -6.82
C GLN A 121 -3.61 5.99 -5.87
N ARG A 122 -3.48 5.42 -4.65
CA ARG A 122 -2.45 5.86 -3.70
C ARG A 122 -1.04 5.62 -4.24
N SER A 123 -0.79 4.46 -4.85
CA SER A 123 0.53 4.15 -5.42
C SER A 123 0.88 5.08 -6.59
N GLU A 124 -0.08 5.39 -7.46
CA GLU A 124 0.09 6.32 -8.58
C GLU A 124 0.43 7.73 -8.09
N LEU A 125 -0.28 8.23 -7.07
CA LEU A 125 -0.01 9.54 -6.48
C LEU A 125 1.39 9.62 -5.85
N LEU A 126 1.87 8.55 -5.22
CA LEU A 126 3.24 8.50 -4.68
C LEU A 126 4.26 8.58 -5.81
N ILE A 127 4.11 7.77 -6.86
CA ILE A 127 5.00 7.79 -8.04
C ILE A 127 5.00 9.17 -8.69
N GLN A 128 3.83 9.79 -8.83
CA GLN A 128 3.71 11.13 -9.41
C GLN A 128 4.41 12.18 -8.55
N THR A 129 4.27 12.10 -7.22
CA THR A 129 4.91 13.02 -6.28
C THR A 129 6.44 12.88 -6.34
N GLU A 130 6.95 11.65 -6.37
CA GLU A 130 8.39 11.39 -6.54
C GLU A 130 8.92 11.97 -7.85
N ARG A 131 8.20 11.77 -8.97
CA ARG A 131 8.59 12.32 -10.27
C ARG A 131 8.63 13.85 -10.26
N GLN A 132 7.63 14.49 -9.65
CA GLN A 132 7.59 15.95 -9.51
C GLN A 132 8.80 16.44 -8.69
N GLN A 133 9.09 15.81 -7.54
CA GLN A 133 10.24 16.18 -6.72
C GLN A 133 11.57 16.05 -7.46
N HIS A 134 11.77 14.98 -8.23
CA HIS A 134 12.97 14.83 -9.08
C HIS A 134 13.03 15.92 -10.16
N GLN A 135 11.91 16.25 -10.80
CA GLN A 135 11.86 17.31 -11.80
C GLN A 135 12.22 18.68 -11.20
N TYR A 136 11.70 19.02 -10.02
CA TYR A 136 12.06 20.26 -9.32
C TYR A 136 13.52 20.27 -8.88
N HIS A 137 14.06 19.14 -8.42
CA HIS A 137 15.46 19.04 -8.02
C HIS A 137 16.42 19.17 -9.21
N CYS A 138 16.01 18.77 -10.43
CA CYS A 138 16.80 18.99 -11.64
C CYS A 138 16.69 20.42 -12.19
N GLN A 139 15.65 21.19 -11.83
CA GLN A 139 15.47 22.59 -12.26
C GLN A 139 15.93 23.63 -11.21
N GLY A 140 16.36 23.18 -10.03
CA GLY A 140 16.79 24.03 -8.92
C GLY A 140 18.22 24.58 -9.01
N SER A 141 18.70 25.00 -10.19
CA SER A 141 19.90 25.85 -10.32
C SER A 141 19.59 27.27 -10.78
N ASP A 142 18.34 27.73 -10.68
CA ASP A 142 17.98 29.13 -10.93
C ASP A 142 18.18 29.99 -9.68
N TYR A 143 19.45 30.09 -9.25
CA TYR A 143 19.89 31.12 -8.29
C TYR A 143 20.22 32.44 -9.02
N SER A 144 19.42 32.81 -10.01
CA SER A 144 19.68 33.92 -10.95
C SER A 144 18.57 34.99 -10.95
N ALA A 145 17.67 35.00 -9.96
CA ALA A 145 16.60 35.99 -9.84
C ALA A 145 16.80 37.06 -8.75
N LEU A 146 17.96 37.10 -8.06
CA LEU A 146 18.23 38.10 -7.00
C LEU A 146 19.55 38.89 -7.18
N LEU A 147 20.08 38.99 -8.40
CA LEU A 147 21.19 39.92 -8.68
C LEU A 147 20.88 40.73 -9.94
N ASN A 148 19.87 41.59 -9.82
CA ASN A 148 19.82 42.80 -10.63
C ASN A 148 19.84 43.97 -9.66
N ASP A 149 21.04 44.49 -9.41
CA ASP A 149 21.34 45.90 -9.18
C ASP A 149 22.82 46.02 -8.78
N ASN A 150 23.69 46.13 -9.79
CA ASN A 150 24.60 47.26 -9.85
C ASN A 150 25.34 47.29 -11.18
N GLN A 151 25.17 48.43 -11.82
CA GLN A 151 25.73 48.81 -13.10
C GLN A 151 27.25 49.04 -12.95
N SER A 152 28.00 48.45 -13.87
CA SER A 152 29.30 48.93 -14.38
C SER A 152 30.41 49.24 -13.35
N TYR A 153 31.32 48.29 -13.16
CA TYR A 153 32.76 48.61 -13.21
C TYR A 153 33.58 47.36 -13.57
N SER A 154 34.50 47.55 -14.50
CA SER A 154 35.37 46.54 -15.11
C SER A 154 36.44 46.07 -14.12
N SER A 155 36.74 44.77 -14.07
CA SER A 155 38.10 44.21 -13.85
C SER A 155 38.08 42.68 -13.77
N THR A 156 38.73 42.07 -14.75
CA THR A 156 39.43 40.77 -14.77
C THR A 156 39.39 39.89 -13.51
N VAL A 157 38.71 38.72 -13.57
CA VAL A 157 39.10 37.50 -12.83
C VAL A 157 38.77 36.26 -13.67
N THR A 158 39.74 35.35 -13.70
CA THR A 158 39.80 34.04 -14.36
C THR A 158 38.51 33.19 -14.30
N PRO A 159 38.18 32.41 -15.35
CA PRO A 159 37.06 31.48 -15.29
C PRO A 159 37.40 30.33 -14.33
N ARG A 160 36.73 30.33 -13.18
CA ARG A 160 36.72 29.21 -12.25
C ARG A 160 35.83 28.12 -12.86
N GLN A 161 36.42 26.94 -13.03
CA GLN A 161 35.81 25.71 -13.52
C GLN A 161 34.37 25.55 -13.01
N THR A 162 33.43 25.42 -13.94
CA THR A 162 32.06 25.01 -13.65
C THR A 162 32.09 23.64 -13.00
N ALA A 163 31.74 23.58 -11.72
CA ALA A 163 31.44 22.32 -11.06
C ALA A 163 30.17 21.76 -11.71
N GLU A 164 30.35 20.73 -12.54
CA GLU A 164 29.27 19.91 -13.06
C GLU A 164 28.43 19.39 -11.89
N CYS A 165 27.15 19.73 -11.87
CA CYS A 165 26.18 19.20 -10.92
C CYS A 165 25.96 17.71 -11.24
N SER A 166 26.85 16.87 -10.74
CA SER A 166 26.76 15.41 -10.85
C SER A 166 25.98 14.88 -9.65
N GLN A 167 24.67 15.11 -9.63
CA GLN A 167 23.78 14.38 -8.73
C GLN A 167 22.97 13.38 -9.53
N ARG A 168 23.62 12.25 -9.85
CA ARG A 168 22.92 11.04 -10.30
C ARG A 168 22.01 10.58 -9.16
N SER A 169 20.70 10.50 -9.43
CA SER A 169 19.74 9.91 -8.51
C SER A 169 20.18 8.48 -8.15
N TYR A 170 20.03 8.09 -6.89
CA TYR A 170 20.41 6.75 -6.40
C TYR A 170 19.76 5.64 -7.23
N ALA A 171 18.55 5.89 -7.75
CA ALA A 171 17.86 4.98 -8.67
C ALA A 171 18.59 4.87 -10.01
N GLN A 172 19.02 5.98 -10.62
CA GLN A 172 19.77 5.98 -11.88
C GLN A 172 21.14 5.31 -11.74
N VAL A 173 21.83 5.49 -10.61
CA VAL A 173 23.08 4.77 -10.33
C VAL A 173 22.83 3.26 -10.24
N ALA A 174 21.73 2.84 -9.62
CA ALA A 174 21.36 1.42 -9.50
C ALA A 174 20.88 0.79 -10.82
N PHE A 175 20.30 1.56 -11.74
CA PHE A 175 19.95 1.11 -13.09
C PHE A 175 21.18 1.04 -14.01
N ASP A 176 22.05 2.07 -14.01
CA ASP A 176 23.30 2.08 -14.78
C ASP A 176 24.26 0.97 -14.34
N GLN A 177 24.32 0.63 -13.04
CA GLN A 177 25.10 -0.50 -12.55
C GLN A 177 24.57 -1.84 -13.05
N ARG A 178 23.24 -1.95 -13.24
CA ARG A 178 22.60 -3.16 -13.76
C ARG A 178 22.78 -3.34 -15.27
N GLU A 179 22.81 -2.24 -16.03
CA GLU A 179 23.12 -2.31 -17.46
C GLU A 179 24.62 -2.52 -17.73
N ARG A 180 25.50 -2.07 -16.83
CA ARG A 180 26.96 -2.36 -16.92
C ARG A 180 27.36 -3.73 -16.40
N SER A 181 26.52 -4.41 -15.62
CA SER A 181 26.71 -5.82 -15.31
C SER A 181 26.23 -6.66 -16.49
N SER A 182 27.05 -6.74 -17.54
CA SER A 182 26.98 -7.84 -18.48
C SER A 182 27.10 -9.16 -17.70
N PRO A 183 26.50 -10.27 -18.18
CA PRO A 183 26.62 -11.59 -17.55
C PRO A 183 28.08 -12.08 -17.38
N GLU A 184 29.04 -11.45 -18.05
CA GLU A 184 30.48 -11.74 -17.94
C GLU A 184 31.07 -11.40 -16.56
N ASN A 185 30.44 -10.49 -15.80
CA ASN A 185 30.93 -10.11 -14.46
C ASN A 185 30.61 -11.14 -13.37
N ILE A 186 29.60 -12.00 -13.57
CA ILE A 186 29.24 -13.03 -12.59
C ILE A 186 30.22 -14.19 -12.67
N GLU A 187 30.59 -14.65 -13.87
CA GLU A 187 31.62 -15.69 -14.03
C GLU A 187 32.98 -15.24 -13.50
N TYR A 188 33.38 -13.99 -13.73
CA TYR A 188 34.61 -13.45 -13.17
C TYR A 188 34.57 -13.34 -11.64
N ALA A 189 33.44 -12.91 -11.07
CA ALA A 189 33.26 -12.83 -9.62
C ALA A 189 33.24 -14.22 -8.96
N LEU A 190 32.56 -15.20 -9.57
CA LEU A 190 32.51 -16.58 -9.09
C LEU A 190 33.88 -17.27 -9.21
N SER A 191 34.58 -17.11 -10.34
CA SER A 191 35.92 -17.67 -10.53
C SER A 191 36.95 -17.03 -9.60
N SER A 192 36.90 -15.72 -9.37
CA SER A 192 37.74 -15.02 -8.39
C SER A 192 37.47 -15.52 -6.97
N PHE A 193 36.20 -15.73 -6.61
CA PHE A 193 35.82 -16.27 -5.30
C PHE A 193 36.29 -17.72 -5.10
N LEU A 194 36.12 -18.59 -6.10
CA LEU A 194 36.58 -19.98 -6.05
C LEU A 194 38.10 -20.08 -5.92
N ASN A 195 38.85 -19.31 -6.72
CA ASN A 195 40.32 -19.23 -6.61
C ASN A 195 40.79 -18.76 -5.22
N LYS A 196 40.02 -17.87 -4.59
CA LYS A 196 40.34 -17.37 -3.24
C LYS A 196 40.05 -18.41 -2.15
N MET A 197 39.04 -19.26 -2.34
CA MET A 197 38.79 -20.38 -1.43
C MET A 197 39.84 -21.48 -1.58
N GLU A 198 40.24 -21.79 -2.82
CA GLU A 198 41.25 -22.82 -3.12
C GLU A 198 42.59 -22.48 -2.47
N ARG A 199 43.07 -21.24 -2.62
CA ARG A 199 44.30 -20.77 -1.94
C ARG A 199 44.23 -20.86 -0.42
N ARG A 200 43.05 -20.61 0.17
CA ARG A 200 42.86 -20.73 1.62
C ARG A 200 42.84 -22.17 2.09
N LEU A 201 42.34 -23.09 1.26
CA LEU A 201 42.38 -24.52 1.53
C LEU A 201 43.81 -25.06 1.42
N ASP A 202 44.59 -24.59 0.44
CA ASP A 202 46.01 -24.95 0.30
C ASP A 202 46.86 -24.41 1.45
N GLU A 203 46.64 -23.16 1.87
CA GLU A 203 47.27 -22.59 3.07
C GLU A 203 46.92 -23.39 4.33
N PHE A 204 45.64 -23.78 4.47
CA PHE A 204 45.19 -24.58 5.62
C PHE A 204 45.78 -26.00 5.60
N SER A 205 45.83 -26.65 4.43
CA SER A 205 46.42 -27.98 4.24
C SER A 205 47.93 -27.99 4.51
N SER A 206 48.63 -26.94 4.06
CA SER A 206 50.05 -26.73 4.33
C SER A 206 50.32 -26.54 5.82
N HIS A 207 49.42 -25.86 6.53
CA HIS A 207 49.52 -25.66 7.98
C HIS A 207 49.25 -26.94 8.78
N MET A 208 48.36 -27.81 8.31
CA MET A 208 48.05 -29.09 8.94
C MET A 208 49.11 -30.17 8.66
N SER A 209 49.85 -30.05 7.55
CA SER A 209 50.93 -30.99 7.19
C SER A 209 52.28 -30.66 7.85
N SER A 210 52.35 -29.54 8.57
CA SER A 210 53.57 -29.04 9.24
C SER A 210 53.55 -29.23 10.76
N GLN A 211 52.60 -30.02 11.29
CA GLN A 211 52.53 -30.50 12.68
C GLN A 211 52.70 -32.01 12.71
#